data_AF-A0A532U011-F1
#
_entry.id   AF-A0A532U011-F1
#
_cell.length_a   1.000
_cell.length_b   1.000
_cell.length_c   1.000
_cell.angle_alpha   90.00
_cell.angle_beta   90.00
_cell.angle_gamma   90.00
#
_symmetry.space_group_name_H-M   'P 1'
#
loop_
_entity.id
_entity.type
_entity.pdbx_description
1 polymer ?
#
loop_
_entity_poly.entity_id
_entity_poly.type
_entity_poly.pdbx_seq_one_letter_code
_entity_poly.pdbx_strand_id
1 'polypeptide(L)' 'MIDTDGILSRFKDTTVLVVGDIILDEFIWGKVSRISPEAPVPVVEVQDETLLLGGAANVVNNIR' A
#
# COMPACT_ATOMS: atom_id res chain seq x y z
N MET A 1 8.26 6.44 36.07
CA MET A 1 8.30 6.98 34.70
C MET A 1 8.76 5.83 33.81
N ILE A 2 8.07 5.53 32.72
CA ILE A 2 8.45 4.43 31.82
C ILE A 2 9.63 4.92 30.96
N ASP A 3 10.69 4.12 30.86
CA ASP A 3 11.84 4.39 29.99
C ASP A 3 11.49 4.09 28.53
N THR A 4 10.85 5.07 27.88
CA THR A 4 10.45 4.95 26.47
C THR A 4 11.64 4.89 25.54
N ASP A 5 12.71 5.63 25.84
CA ASP A 5 13.90 5.71 24.97
C ASP A 5 14.66 4.39 24.96
N GLY A 6 14.82 3.77 26.14
CA GLY A 6 15.38 2.42 26.27
C GLY A 6 14.55 1.35 25.55
N ILE A 7 13.22 1.46 25.54
CA ILE A 7 12.36 0.53 24.78
C ILE A 7 12.49 0.74 23.27
N LEU A 8 12.44 1.99 22.79
CA LEU A 8 12.49 2.31 21.36
C LEU A 8 13.86 1.96 20.74
N SER A 9 14.95 2.19 21.48
CA SER A 9 16.30 1.85 20.99
C SER A 9 16.45 0.38 20.63
N ARG A 10 15.74 -0.53 21.32
CA ARG A 10 15.76 -1.97 21.06
C ARG A 10 15.08 -2.39 19.77
N PHE A 11 14.18 -1.57 19.22
CA PHE A 11 13.50 -1.91 17.97
C PHE A 11 14.47 -1.98 16.79
N LYS A 12 15.52 -1.15 16.80
CA LYS A 12 16.56 -1.14 15.77
C LYS A 12 17.32 -2.47 15.67
N ASP A 13 17.48 -3.18 16.78
CA ASP A 13 18.21 -4.45 16.84
C ASP A 13 17.28 -5.67 16.72
N THR A 14 15.97 -5.44 16.58
CA THR A 14 14.99 -6.51 16.51
C THR A 14 14.88 -7.06 15.09
N THR A 15 15.15 -8.35 14.92
CA THR A 15 14.95 -9.04 13.64
C THR A 15 13.51 -9.55 13.55
N VAL A 16 12.81 -9.20 12.47
CA VAL A 16 11.43 -9.64 12.21
C VAL A 16 11.38 -10.52 10.97
N LEU A 17 10.80 -11.71 11.09
CA LEU A 17 10.50 -12.59 9.96
C LEU A 17 9.07 -12.35 9.49
N VAL A 18 8.90 -11.94 8.23
CA VAL A 18 7.57 -11.77 7.60
C VAL A 18 7.30 -12.98 6.72
N VAL A 19 6.17 -13.65 6.95
CA VAL A 19 5.68 -14.77 6.14
C VAL A 19 4.27 -14.46 5.67
N GLY A 20 4.05 -14.51 4.37
CA GLY A 20 2.77 -14.23 3.74
C GLY A 20 2.95 -13.92 2.25
N ASP A 21 1.85 -13.62 1.58
CA ASP A 21 1.85 -13.36 0.15
C ASP A 21 2.32 -11.94 -0.18
N ILE A 22 3.12 -11.86 -1.23
CA ILE A 22 3.55 -10.59 -1.81
C ILE A 22 2.57 -10.23 -2.92
N ILE A 23 2.04 -9.02 -2.86
CA ILE A 23 1.16 -8.45 -3.89
C ILE A 23 1.63 -7.04 -4.23
N LEU A 24 1.26 -6.57 -5.42
CA LEU A 24 1.46 -5.21 -5.89
C LEU A 24 0.08 -4.55 -5.97
N ASP A 25 -0.07 -3.43 -5.28
CA ASP A 25 -1.28 -2.64 -5.33
C ASP A 25 -1.14 -1.60 -6.45
N GLU A 26 -2.02 -1.68 -7.45
CA GLU A 26 -2.07 -0.75 -8.57
C GLU A 26 -3.27 0.18 -8.40
N PHE A 27 -3.01 1.49 -8.41
CA PHE A 27 -4.00 2.54 -8.31
C PHE A 27 -4.11 3.26 -9.64
N ILE A 28 -5.27 3.16 -10.28
CA ILE A 28 -5.58 3.89 -11.51
C ILE A 28 -6.34 5.16 -11.16
N TRP A 29 -5.76 6.31 -11.50
CA TRP A 29 -6.35 7.62 -11.27
C TRP A 29 -6.90 8.15 -12.58
N GLY A 30 -8.14 8.62 -12.54
CA GLY A 30 -8.80 9.15 -13.73
C GLY A 30 -10.02 9.98 -13.42
N LYS A 31 -10.56 10.63 -14.45
CA LYS A 31 -11.80 11.40 -14.36
C LYS A 31 -12.94 10.63 -14.99
N VAL A 32 -14.13 10.74 -14.40
CA VAL A 32 -15.37 10.21 -14.96
C VAL A 32 -16.21 11.37 -15.45
N SER A 33 -16.48 11.42 -16.75
CA SER A 33 -17.28 12.48 -17.39
C SER A 33 -18.57 11.96 -18.03
N ARG A 34 -18.71 10.63 -18.20
CA ARG A 34 -19.87 10.03 -18.87
C ARG A 34 -20.13 8.58 -18.44
N ILE A 35 -21.33 8.11 -18.75
CA ILE A 35 -21.74 6.70 -18.66
C ILE A 35 -21.51 6.02 -20.02
N SER A 36 -21.15 4.74 -20.01
CA SER A 36 -20.97 3.95 -21.22
C SER A 36 -22.31 3.74 -21.95
N PRO A 37 -22.36 3.85 -23.30
CA PRO A 37 -23.55 3.50 -24.06
C PRO A 37 -23.81 1.98 -24.12
N GLU A 38 -22.78 1.15 -23.85
CA GLU A 38 -22.86 -0.32 -23.96
C GLU A 38 -23.39 -0.99 -22.68
N ALA A 39 -23.29 -0.31 -21.53
CA ALA A 39 -23.76 -0.80 -20.23
C ALA A 39 -23.86 0.37 -19.24
N PRO A 40 -24.71 0.29 -18.19
CA PRO A 40 -24.87 1.35 -17.19
C PRO A 40 -23.70 1.41 -16.20
N VAL A 41 -22.48 1.63 -16.72
CA VAL A 41 -21.22 1.74 -15.97
C VAL A 41 -20.47 3.02 -16.34
N PRO A 42 -19.74 3.65 -15.40
CA PRO A 42 -18.95 4.85 -15.69
C PRO A 42 -17.76 4.52 -16.60
N VAL A 43 -17.38 5.47 -17.44
CA VAL A 43 -16.12 5.42 -18.20
C VAL A 43 -15.08 6.27 -17.47
N VAL A 44 -13.98 5.65 -17.04
CA VAL A 44 -12.83 6.34 -16.44
C VAL A 44 -11.85 6.70 -17.55
N GLU A 45 -11.60 8.00 -17.72
CA GLU A 45 -10.48 8.51 -18.51
C GLU A 45 -9.24 8.49 -17.63
N VAL A 46 -8.38 7.48 -17.81
CA VAL A 46 -7.16 7.30 -17.01
C VAL A 46 -6.19 8.45 -17.28
N GLN A 47 -5.67 9.02 -16.19
CA GLN A 47 -4.74 10.14 -16.21
C GLN A 47 -3.39 9.79 -15.59
N ASP A 48 -3.37 8.89 -14.61
CA ASP A 48 -2.15 8.48 -13.91
C ASP A 48 -2.32 7.10 -13.28
N GLU A 49 -1.20 6.46 -12.97
CA GLU A 49 -1.13 5.13 -12.35
C GLU A 49 -0.05 5.14 -11.27
N THR A 50 -0.36 4.55 -10.10
CA THR A 50 0.61 4.41 -9.00
C THR A 50 0.72 2.96 -8.58
N LEU A 51 1.96 2.46 -8.53
CA LEU A 51 2.27 1.13 -8.04
C LEU A 51 2.83 1.21 -6.63
N LEU A 52 2.23 0.47 -5.70
CA LEU A 52 2.65 0.39 -4.31
C LEU A 52 2.86 -1.06 -3.89
N LEU A 53 3.74 -1.28 -2.92
CA LEU A 53 3.88 -2.58 -2.29
C LEU A 53 2.62 -2.88 -1.48
N GLY A 54 2.01 -4.04 -1.72
CA GLY A 54 0.87 -4.54 -0.96
C GLY A 54 1.21 -5.81 -0.17
N GLY A 55 0.25 -6.26 0.64
CA GLY A 55 0.38 -7.50 1.42
C GLY A 55 1.65 -7.57 2.26
N ALA A 56 2.34 -8.71 2.23
CA ALA A 56 3.59 -8.92 2.98
C ALA A 56 4.71 -7.96 2.56
N ALA A 57 4.71 -7.47 1.31
CA ALA A 57 5.71 -6.51 0.86
C ALA A 57 5.54 -5.14 1.52
N ASN A 58 4.30 -4.70 1.76
CA ASN A 58 4.04 -3.47 2.52
C ASN A 58 4.53 -3.59 3.97
N VAL A 59 4.31 -4.76 4.59
CA VAL A 59 4.77 -5.03 5.97
C VAL A 59 6.29 -4.88 6.05
N VAL A 60 7.03 -5.54 5.15
CA VAL A 60 8.50 -5.41 5.07
C VAL A 60 8.94 -3.97 4.83
N ASN A 61 8.22 -3.21 4.01
CA ASN A 61 8.53 -1.81 3.73
C ASN A 61 8.43 -0.89 4.97
N ASN A 62 7.52 -1.21 5.91
CA ASN A 62 7.30 -0.41 7.12
C ASN A 62 8.25 -0.76 8.27
N ILE A 63 8.73 -2.00 8.35
CA ILE A 63 9.52 -2.49 9.50
C ILE A 63 11.04 -2.46 9.25
N ARG A 64 11.48 -1.62 8.31
CA ARG A 64 12.89 -1.40 7.98
C ARG A 64 13.67 -0.70 9.09
#